data_AF-A0A166J7H3-F1
#
_entry.id   AF-A0A166J7H3-F1
#
_cell.length_a   1.000
_cell.length_b   1.000
_cell.length_c   1.000
_cell.angle_alpha   90.00
_cell.angle_beta   90.00
_cell.angle_gamma   90.00
#
_symmetry.space_group_name_H-M   'P 1'
#
loop_
_entity.id
_entity.type
_entity.pdbx_description
1 polymer ?
#
loop_
_entity_poly.entity_id
_entity_poly.type
_entity_poly.pdbx_seq_one_letter_code
_entity_poly.pdbx_strand_id
1 'polypeptide(L)'
;MYGYANGFSNIWEVIESISFSAIVLLGTYFAYRANGAENGRDFLGRYFGISFVVGLRFLIFMLPLYILLFFYYFSVISDDGDIATTGVDVAISMSLNILLYARIVKHMGDVRY
;
A
#
# COMPACT_ATOMS: atom_id res chain seq x y z
N MET A 1 24.40 -20.83 5.68
CA MET A 1 24.05 -20.00 4.51
C MET A 1 23.11 -20.83 3.62
N TYR A 2 21.81 -20.85 3.92
CA TYR A 2 20.80 -21.43 3.04
C TYR A 2 20.02 -20.27 2.45
N GLY A 3 20.57 -19.69 1.39
CA GLY A 3 19.84 -18.76 0.54
C GLY A 3 18.76 -19.55 -0.19
N TYR A 4 17.49 -19.24 0.08
CA TYR A 4 16.40 -19.78 -0.71
C TYR A 4 16.50 -19.21 -2.12
N ALA A 5 16.49 -20.10 -3.12
CA ALA A 5 16.58 -19.79 -4.55
C ALA A 5 15.33 -19.09 -5.12
N ASN A 6 14.47 -18.55 -4.26
CA ASN A 6 13.25 -17.82 -4.57
C ASN A 6 13.35 -16.51 -3.77
N GLY A 7 13.21 -15.34 -4.37
CA GLY A 7 13.54 -14.03 -3.78
C GLY A 7 12.80 -13.59 -2.50
N PHE A 8 12.21 -14.51 -1.73
CA PHE A 8 11.61 -14.29 -0.43
C PHE A 8 12.37 -15.05 0.67
N SER A 9 12.71 -14.35 1.74
CA SER A 9 13.45 -14.87 2.89
C SER A 9 12.56 -15.57 3.93
N ASN A 10 11.28 -15.21 3.99
CA ASN A 10 10.32 -15.76 4.96
C ASN A 10 8.86 -15.76 4.44
N ILE A 11 7.97 -16.47 5.15
CA ILE A 11 6.54 -16.61 4.79
C ILE A 11 5.77 -15.29 4.83
N TRP A 12 6.16 -14.34 5.69
CA TRP A 12 5.48 -13.07 5.82
C TRP A 12 5.64 -12.20 4.57
N GLU A 13 6.81 -12.23 3.94
CA GLU A 13 7.03 -11.55 2.65
C GLU A 13 6.15 -12.11 1.52
N VAL A 14 5.91 -13.42 1.51
CA VAL A 14 5.00 -14.06 0.56
C VAL A 14 3.55 -13.59 0.79
N ILE A 15 3.12 -13.58 2.06
CA ILE A 15 1.78 -13.10 2.45
C ILE A 15 1.60 -11.63 2.06
N GLU A 16 2.60 -10.80 2.33
CA GLU A 16 2.58 -9.38 1.98
C GLU A 16 2.46 -9.17 0.47
N SER A 17 3.27 -9.87 -0.33
CA SER A 17 3.25 -9.76 -1.79
C SER A 17 1.90 -10.15 -2.41
N ILE A 18 1.32 -11.28 -1.97
CA ILE A 18 0.00 -11.73 -2.42
C ILE A 18 -1.08 -10.73 -1.99
N SER A 19 -1.02 -10.27 -0.73
CA SER A 19 -1.99 -9.33 -0.18
C SER A 19 -1.94 -7.98 -0.89
N PHE A 20 -0.76 -7.46 -1.16
CA PHE A 20 -0.56 -6.22 -1.91
C PHE A 20 -1.19 -6.33 -3.31
N SER A 21 -0.89 -7.42 -4.03
CA SER A 21 -1.46 -7.67 -5.35
C SER A 21 -2.99 -7.71 -5.31
N ALA A 22 -3.57 -8.41 -4.33
CA ALA A 22 -5.02 -8.48 -4.14
C ALA A 22 -5.63 -7.10 -3.83
N ILE A 23 -5.00 -6.31 -2.96
CA ILE A 23 -5.46 -4.95 -2.61
C ILE A 23 -5.45 -4.04 -3.82
N VAL A 24 -4.39 -4.07 -4.65
CA VAL A 24 -4.28 -3.26 -5.86
C VAL A 24 -5.39 -3.61 -6.85
N LEU A 25 -5.63 -4.90 -7.11
CA LEU A 25 -6.67 -5.35 -8.04
C LEU A 25 -8.07 -4.97 -7.55
N LEU A 26 -8.38 -5.26 -6.28
CA LEU A 26 -9.68 -4.95 -5.69
C LEU A 26 -9.90 -3.44 -5.59
N GLY A 27 -8.90 -2.69 -5.15
CA GLY A 27 -8.97 -1.24 -5.03
C GLY A 27 -9.18 -0.55 -6.38
N THR A 28 -8.48 -1.02 -7.42
CA THR A 28 -8.67 -0.52 -8.80
C THR A 28 -10.07 -0.85 -9.31
N TYR A 29 -10.55 -2.07 -9.06
CA TYR A 29 -11.91 -2.48 -9.42
C TYR A 29 -12.99 -1.63 -8.71
N PHE A 30 -12.84 -1.39 -7.40
CA PHE A 30 -13.77 -0.53 -6.67
C PHE A 30 -13.70 0.92 -7.13
N ALA A 31 -12.52 1.42 -7.52
CA ALA A 31 -12.39 2.75 -8.11
C ALA A 31 -13.12 2.82 -9.46
N TYR A 32 -13.01 1.79 -10.30
CA TYR A 32 -13.78 1.69 -11.54
C TYR A 32 -15.28 1.71 -11.30
N ARG A 33 -15.76 0.96 -10.30
CA ARG A 33 -17.18 1.00 -9.90
C ARG A 33 -17.61 2.37 -9.39
N ALA A 34 -16.78 3.03 -8.58
CA ALA A 34 -17.06 4.37 -8.06
C ALA A 34 -17.10 5.43 -9.18
N ASN A 35 -16.33 5.25 -10.26
CA ASN A 35 -16.36 6.10 -11.45
C ASN A 35 -17.67 5.98 -12.26
N GLY A 36 -18.56 5.03 -11.94
CA GLY A 36 -19.80 4.77 -12.68
C GLY A 36 -19.76 3.52 -13.56
N ALA A 37 -18.72 2.69 -13.43
CA ALA A 37 -18.54 1.47 -14.20
C ALA A 37 -18.68 1.71 -15.72
N GLU A 38 -19.59 1.00 -16.40
CA GLU A 38 -19.83 1.11 -17.84
C GLU A 38 -20.30 2.51 -18.28
N ASN A 39 -20.94 3.26 -17.38
CA ASN A 39 -21.42 4.61 -17.65
C ASN A 39 -20.39 5.69 -17.23
N GLY A 40 -19.25 5.27 -16.68
CA GLY A 40 -18.19 6.17 -16.24
C GLY A 40 -17.45 6.79 -17.42
N ARG A 41 -17.07 8.07 -17.30
CA ARG A 41 -16.25 8.77 -18.30
C ARG A 41 -14.81 8.86 -17.82
N ASP A 42 -13.88 8.70 -18.76
CA ASP A 42 -12.44 8.92 -18.56
C ASP A 42 -11.86 8.27 -17.28
N PHE A 43 -12.06 6.96 -17.11
CA PHE A 43 -11.62 6.27 -15.89
C PHE A 43 -10.11 6.41 -15.66
N LEU A 44 -9.29 6.16 -16.68
CA LEU A 44 -7.83 6.17 -16.53
C LEU A 44 -7.30 7.55 -16.19
N GLY A 45 -7.70 8.61 -16.92
CA GLY A 45 -7.24 9.97 -16.66
C GLY A 45 -7.59 10.42 -15.24
N ARG A 46 -8.82 10.14 -14.82
CA ARG A 46 -9.29 10.45 -13.46
C ARG A 46 -8.61 9.61 -12.39
N TYR A 47 -8.43 8.32 -12.64
CA TYR A 47 -7.78 7.40 -11.70
C TYR A 47 -6.34 7.81 -11.45
N PHE A 48 -5.55 8.13 -12.49
CA PHE A 48 -4.19 8.61 -12.33
C PHE A 48 -4.12 9.96 -11.61
N GLY A 49 -4.95 10.94 -12.03
CA GLY A 49 -4.97 12.26 -11.40
C GLY A 49 -5.36 12.21 -9.91
N ILE A 50 -6.40 11.47 -9.57
CA ILE A 50 -6.85 11.29 -8.18
C ILE A 50 -5.80 10.52 -7.38
N SER A 51 -5.29 9.41 -7.90
CA SER A 51 -4.30 8.58 -7.19
C SER A 51 -3.02 9.35 -6.91
N PHE A 52 -2.59 10.22 -7.82
CA PHE A 52 -1.43 11.10 -7.61
C PHE A 52 -1.66 12.07 -6.44
N VAL A 53 -2.76 12.83 -6.47
CA VAL A 53 -3.05 13.83 -5.43
C VAL A 53 -3.30 13.18 -4.07
N VAL A 54 -4.08 12.10 -4.03
CA VAL A 54 -4.35 11.35 -2.80
C VAL A 54 -3.07 10.70 -2.28
N GLY A 55 -2.25 10.11 -3.15
CA GLY A 55 -0.96 9.52 -2.80
C GLY A 55 0.00 10.53 -2.19
N LEU A 56 0.10 11.73 -2.74
CA LEU A 56 0.95 12.79 -2.19
C LEU A 56 0.49 13.22 -0.78
N ARG A 57 -0.82 13.42 -0.59
CA ARG A 57 -1.40 13.73 0.74
C ARG A 57 -1.18 12.61 1.74
N PHE A 58 -1.33 11.37 1.30
CA PHE A 58 -1.13 10.19 2.14
C PHE A 58 0.34 10.06 2.55
N LEU A 59 1.29 10.28 1.64
CA LEU A 59 2.72 10.26 1.94
C LEU A 59 3.08 11.28 3.03
N ILE A 60 2.58 12.52 2.91
CA ILE A 60 2.78 13.56 3.93
C ILE A 60 2.24 13.11 5.29
N PHE A 61 1.04 12.49 5.32
CA PHE A 61 0.46 11.97 6.55
C PHE A 61 1.24 10.79 7.14
N MET A 62 1.94 10.01 6.30
CA MET A 62 2.78 8.88 6.73
C MET A 62 4.18 9.30 7.20
N LEU A 63 4.63 10.54 6.93
CA LEU A 63 5.96 11.00 7.36
C LEU A 63 6.25 10.78 8.84
N PRO A 64 5.36 11.11 9.80
CA PRO A 64 5.62 10.87 11.22
C PRO A 64 5.82 9.38 11.55
N LEU A 65 5.06 8.50 10.91
CA LEU A 65 5.18 7.05 11.08
C LEU A 65 6.53 6.55 10.56
N TYR A 66 6.94 7.00 9.36
CA TYR A 66 8.25 6.62 8.81
C TYR A 66 9.42 7.15 9.63
N ILE A 67 9.32 8.37 10.17
CA ILE A 67 10.32 8.91 11.09
C ILE A 67 10.44 8.04 12.35
N LEU A 68 9.31 7.64 12.94
CA LEU A 68 9.30 6.78 14.13
C LEU A 68 9.89 5.39 13.83
N LEU A 69 9.51 4.76 12.72
CA LEU A 69 10.06 3.49 12.29
C LEU A 69 11.56 3.58 12.01
N PHE A 70 12.02 4.66 11.39
CA PHE A 70 13.44 4.91 11.16
C PHE A 70 14.23 4.91 12.48
N PHE A 71 13.78 5.68 13.48
CA PHE A 71 14.45 5.69 14.79
C PHE A 71 14.38 4.35 15.51
N TYR A 72 13.25 3.65 15.41
CA TYR A 72 13.08 2.32 15.99
C TYR A 72 14.12 1.34 15.41
N TYR A 73 14.17 1.19 14.08
CA TYR A 73 15.14 0.28 13.44
C TYR A 73 16.58 0.73 13.67
N PHE A 74 16.86 2.03 13.65
CA PHE A 74 18.19 2.55 13.99
C PHE A 74 18.62 2.17 15.41
N SER A 75 17.68 2.10 16.36
CA SER A 75 17.97 1.70 17.75
C SER A 75 18.05 0.20 17.99
N VAL A 76 17.41 -0.61 17.13
CA VAL A 76 17.27 -2.07 17.31
C VAL A 76 18.24 -2.87 16.44
N ILE A 77 18.76 -2.30 15.35
CA ILE A 77 19.83 -2.91 14.56
C ILE A 77 21.09 -3.02 15.43
N SER A 78 21.36 -4.23 15.92
CA SER A 78 22.68 -4.65 16.40
C SER A 78 23.53 -5.13 15.22
N ASP A 79 24.84 -4.91 15.27
CA ASP A 79 25.83 -5.08 14.18
C ASP A 79 25.78 -6.41 13.38
N ASP A 80 25.10 -7.47 13.84
CA ASP A 80 25.13 -8.81 13.22
C ASP A 80 23.74 -9.43 12.92
N GLY A 81 22.63 -8.68 12.99
CA GLY A 81 21.28 -9.25 12.84
C GLY A 81 20.50 -8.74 11.63
N ASP A 82 20.19 -9.63 10.67
CA ASP A 82 19.14 -9.37 9.68
C ASP A 82 17.78 -9.18 10.38
N ILE A 83 17.08 -8.09 10.07
CA ILE A 83 15.71 -7.87 10.55
C ILE A 83 14.77 -8.68 9.66
N ALA A 84 14.26 -9.80 10.19
CA ALA A 84 13.24 -10.59 9.50
C ALA A 84 11.88 -9.88 9.54
N THR A 85 11.17 -9.86 8.40
CA THR A 85 9.79 -9.41 8.31
C THR A 85 8.89 -10.22 9.23
N THR A 86 8.12 -9.51 10.05
CA THR A 86 7.16 -10.12 10.98
C THR A 86 5.72 -9.89 10.50
N GLY A 87 4.78 -10.66 11.06
CA GLY A 87 3.36 -10.45 10.77
C GLY A 87 2.82 -9.08 11.20
N VAL A 88 3.49 -8.41 12.14
CA VAL A 88 3.14 -7.05 12.55
C VAL A 88 3.48 -6.06 11.43
N ASP A 89 4.66 -6.19 10.82
CA ASP A 89 5.07 -5.36 9.69
C ASP A 89 4.08 -5.49 8.53
N VAL A 90 3.73 -6.73 8.19
CA VAL A 90 2.75 -7.04 7.14
C VAL A 90 1.37 -6.46 7.47
N ALA A 91 0.90 -6.60 8.71
CA ALA A 91 -0.41 -6.07 9.11
C ALA A 91 -0.47 -4.54 9.01
N ILE A 92 0.60 -3.84 9.39
CA ILE A 92 0.71 -2.39 9.24
C ILE A 92 0.73 -2.03 7.75
N SER A 93 1.62 -2.63 6.95
CA SER A 93 1.70 -2.41 5.49
C SER A 93 0.35 -2.62 4.80
N MET A 94 -0.35 -3.72 5.09
CA MET A 94 -1.66 -4.02 4.54
C MET A 94 -2.69 -2.97 4.92
N SER A 95 -2.74 -2.57 6.20
CA SER A 95 -3.67 -1.55 6.68
C SER A 95 -3.47 -0.22 5.96
N LEU A 96 -2.21 0.20 5.78
CA LEU A 96 -1.88 1.43 5.06
C LEU A 96 -2.30 1.37 3.59
N ASN A 97 -2.04 0.25 2.91
CA ASN A 97 -2.45 0.05 1.52
C ASN A 97 -3.98 0.07 1.36
N ILE A 98 -4.70 -0.62 2.25
CA ILE A 98 -6.17 -0.62 2.25
C ILE A 98 -6.71 0.79 2.45
N LEU A 99 -6.15 1.55 3.40
CA LEU A 99 -6.57 2.93 3.67
C LEU A 99 -6.32 3.85 2.47
N LEU A 100 -5.17 3.72 1.80
CA LEU A 100 -4.86 4.49 0.60
C LEU A 100 -5.90 4.23 -0.50
N TYR A 101 -6.15 2.96 -0.83
CA TYR A 101 -7.13 2.60 -1.85
C TYR A 101 -8.56 3.00 -1.46
N ALA A 102 -8.95 2.84 -0.20
CA ALA A 102 -10.25 3.31 0.29
C ALA A 102 -10.42 4.83 0.09
N ARG A 103 -9.37 5.61 0.32
CA ARG A 103 -9.38 7.07 0.06
C ARG A 103 -9.50 7.39 -1.43
N ILE A 104 -8.79 6.68 -2.30
CA ILE A 104 -8.89 6.83 -3.76
C ILE A 104 -10.31 6.55 -4.24
N VAL A 105 -10.88 5.41 -3.83
CA VAL A 105 -12.24 4.98 -4.18
C VAL A 105 -13.26 6.02 -3.73
N LYS A 106 -13.14 6.52 -2.50
CA LYS A 106 -14.02 7.58 -1.99
C LYS A 106 -13.93 8.85 -2.84
N HIS A 107 -12.71 9.32 -3.14
CA HIS A 107 -12.52 10.54 -3.91
C HIS A 107 -13.03 10.41 -5.36
N MET A 108 -12.92 9.22 -5.95
CA MET A 108 -13.49 8.91 -7.25
C MET A 108 -15.02 9.07 -7.26
N GLY A 109 -15.70 8.64 -6.19
CA GLY A 109 -17.15 8.77 -6.04
C GLY A 109 -17.62 10.20 -5.76
N ASP A 110 -16.83 10.98 -5.02
CA ASP A 110 -17.18 12.35 -4.62
C ASP A 110 -17.08 13.36 -5.79
N VAL A 111 -16.15 13.14 -6.72
CA VAL A 111 -15.96 14.01 -7.88
C VAL A 111 -16.88 13.54 -9.02
N ARG A 112 -18.15 13.97 -9.07
CA ARG A 112 -19.03 13.71 -10.23
C ARG A 112 -19.27 15.03 -10.97
N TYR A 113 -18.67 15.18 -12.16
CA TYR A 113 -18.97 16.25 -13.11
C TYR A 113 -19.87 15.73 -14.25
#